data_AF-A0A935TXN3-F1
#
_entry.id   AF-A0A935TXN3-F1
#
_cell.length_a   1.000
_cell.length_b   1.000
_cell.length_c   1.000
_cell.angle_alpha   90.00
_cell.angle_beta   90.00
_cell.angle_gamma   90.00
#
_symmetry.space_group_name_H-M   'P 1'
#
loop_
_entity.id
_entity.type
_entity.pdbx_description
1 polymer ?
#
loop_
_entity_poly.entity_id
_entity_poly.type
_entity_poly.pdbx_seq_one_letter_code
_entity_poly.pdbx_strand_id
1 'polypeptide(L)'
;MAKSPFTRRDEQREVSRRALIKWTLACGAGLGVSRSKVYEILEKHSGKGVALAAATCNTKNFIFMAEGSGGLSMMTQFFMPIQGVASARNPAFSWAGDSTTGDLGSAMVGTDFPAWTYGDDPWKSRTAEMYPAAFFGGTNTTHNDDVTTTTFGINGKSIPAFAAELQVQSLPFIVPALAIGVNPGPSSVPFATAGNVAAATALFDSLASRANGLLSISGNADLYAQHQDVLVALNKVAKNPVQGVDTIKGAARFVGKNLAAQLQVTAAEILQFAGTSTLSNGATRYAQALIFALKAMQLGLTHTIAFRGFTNDPHGFFDSGIAGARAELKVIRQIVKSFIEKADTVIDPVCGAPLSRNLVIAGSGDTYKAPFNQGGWGDGTPGNSSIIFTYSGGDIKSGWHGNVTQAGGPTVLNAAGQNIAYNANLGLRAAMGGIAYSLTNRDKRAAETYLGGPMDDLMIHYRPLIS
;
A
#
# COMPACT_ATOMS: atom_id res chain seq x y z
N MET A 1 41.29 -13.06 -7.76
CA MET A 1 42.07 -12.08 -8.55
C MET A 1 41.94 -10.72 -7.89
N ALA A 2 43.06 -10.10 -7.49
CA ALA A 2 43.04 -8.77 -6.90
C ALA A 2 42.75 -7.72 -7.99
N LYS A 3 41.68 -6.92 -7.83
CA LYS A 3 41.35 -5.81 -8.74
C LYS A 3 42.50 -4.82 -8.82
N SER A 4 42.76 -4.29 -10.02
CA SER A 4 43.83 -3.32 -10.25
C SER A 4 43.57 -2.01 -9.46
N PRO A 5 44.62 -1.26 -9.09
CA PRO A 5 44.46 0.03 -8.42
C PRO A 5 43.61 1.03 -9.21
N PHE A 6 43.62 0.94 -10.55
CA PHE A 6 42.79 1.75 -11.44
C PHE A 6 41.31 1.36 -11.36
N THR A 7 40.99 0.06 -11.34
CA THR A 7 39.59 -0.39 -11.18
C THR A 7 39.01 -0.06 -9.81
N ARG A 8 39.82 -0.05 -8.74
CA ARG A 8 39.37 0.46 -7.42
C ARG A 8 39.20 1.98 -7.38
N ARG A 9 40.07 2.72 -8.07
CA ARG A 9 39.99 4.19 -8.18
C ARG A 9 38.81 4.63 -9.03
N ASP A 10 38.46 3.87 -10.07
CA ASP A 10 37.31 4.13 -10.92
C ASP A 10 36.00 3.73 -10.22
N GLU A 11 35.96 2.65 -9.44
CA GLU A 11 34.83 2.34 -8.53
C GLU A 11 34.61 3.43 -7.45
N GLN A 12 35.67 4.15 -7.06
CA GLN A 12 35.58 5.30 -6.15
C GLN A 12 35.25 6.63 -6.85
N ARG A 13 35.38 6.72 -8.17
CA ARG A 13 35.14 7.94 -8.97
C ARG A 13 33.92 7.87 -9.88
N GLU A 14 33.34 6.69 -10.08
CA GLU A 14 32.06 6.55 -10.76
C GLU A 14 30.95 7.08 -9.86
N VAL A 15 30.59 8.34 -10.08
CA VAL A 15 29.22 8.77 -9.80
C VAL A 15 28.32 7.91 -10.68
N SER A 16 27.85 6.79 -10.14
CA SER A 16 26.92 5.90 -10.84
C SER A 16 25.75 6.72 -11.42
N ARG A 17 25.15 6.29 -12.54
CA ARG A 17 23.98 6.95 -13.16
C ARG A 17 22.91 7.32 -12.11
N ARG A 18 22.69 6.46 -11.13
CA ARG A 18 21.79 6.69 -9.99
C ARG A 18 22.29 7.79 -9.04
N ALA A 19 23.57 7.80 -8.69
CA ALA A 19 24.17 8.86 -7.88
C ALA A 19 24.08 10.21 -8.61
N LEU A 20 24.34 10.23 -9.93
CA LEU A 20 24.23 11.44 -10.74
C LEU A 20 22.79 11.97 -10.73
N ILE A 21 21.81 11.11 -10.94
CA ILE A 21 20.38 11.47 -10.86
C ILE A 21 20.02 11.98 -9.47
N LYS A 22 20.40 11.26 -8.40
CA LYS A 22 20.10 11.67 -7.01
C LYS A 22 20.70 13.02 -6.69
N TRP A 23 21.99 13.22 -6.95
CA TRP A 23 22.66 14.49 -6.69
C TRP A 23 22.12 15.61 -7.58
N THR A 24 21.79 15.34 -8.84
CA THR A 24 21.23 16.37 -9.73
C THR A 24 19.81 16.75 -9.34
N LEU A 25 18.97 15.79 -8.92
CA LEU A 25 17.65 16.07 -8.37
C LEU A 25 17.72 16.80 -7.03
N ALA A 26 18.65 16.40 -6.14
CA ALA A 26 18.87 17.05 -4.86
C ALA A 26 19.41 18.48 -5.02
N CYS A 27 20.40 18.68 -5.91
CA CYS A 27 20.90 20.00 -6.28
C CYS A 27 19.82 20.82 -6.97
N GLY A 28 19.03 20.22 -7.87
CA GLY A 28 17.88 20.87 -8.50
C GLY A 28 16.86 21.35 -7.46
N ALA A 29 16.53 20.52 -6.48
CA ALA A 29 15.66 20.90 -5.37
C ALA A 29 16.28 21.99 -4.48
N GLY A 30 17.56 21.86 -4.13
CA GLY A 30 18.29 22.86 -3.34
C GLY A 30 18.46 24.21 -4.06
N LEU A 31 18.49 24.20 -5.39
CA LEU A 31 18.58 25.38 -6.25
C LEU A 31 17.20 25.87 -6.74
N GLY A 32 16.10 25.21 -6.36
CA GLY A 32 14.74 25.58 -6.77
C GLY A 32 14.48 25.44 -8.27
N VAL A 33 15.15 24.51 -8.96
CA VAL A 33 14.94 24.24 -10.39
C VAL A 33 13.74 23.30 -10.56
N SER A 34 12.81 23.65 -11.46
CA SER A 34 11.64 22.79 -11.70
C SER A 34 12.06 21.42 -12.22
N ARG A 35 11.37 20.36 -11.82
CA ARG A 35 11.73 18.97 -12.18
C ARG A 35 11.85 18.76 -13.69
N SER A 36 10.94 19.37 -14.46
CA SER A 36 11.01 19.39 -15.94
C SER A 36 12.31 20.00 -16.46
N LYS A 37 12.80 21.08 -15.84
CA LYS A 37 14.04 21.74 -16.21
C LYS A 37 15.26 20.93 -15.76
N VAL A 38 15.19 20.26 -14.61
CA VAL A 38 16.22 19.30 -14.19
C VAL A 38 16.32 18.14 -15.19
N TYR A 39 15.20 17.64 -15.70
CA TYR A 39 15.19 16.60 -16.72
C TYR A 39 15.73 17.09 -18.06
N GLU A 40 15.37 18.31 -18.49
CA GLU A 40 15.94 18.93 -19.68
C GLU A 40 17.46 19.08 -19.55
N ILE A 41 17.95 19.48 -18.38
CA ILE A 41 19.39 19.56 -18.07
C ILE A 41 20.03 18.17 -18.13
N LEU A 42 19.42 17.17 -17.49
CA LEU A 42 19.91 15.78 -17.54
C LEU A 42 19.87 15.21 -18.95
N GLU A 43 18.86 15.54 -19.76
CA GLU A 43 18.74 15.07 -21.15
C GLU A 43 19.84 15.69 -21.99
N LYS A 44 20.04 17.00 -21.83
CA LYS A 44 21.04 17.79 -22.55
C LYS A 44 22.47 17.45 -22.17
N HIS A 45 22.74 17.15 -20.90
CA HIS A 45 24.11 17.01 -20.37
C HIS A 45 24.50 15.58 -19.98
N SER A 46 23.53 14.72 -19.68
CA SER A 46 23.77 13.33 -19.25
C SER A 46 23.10 12.30 -20.19
N GLY A 47 22.38 12.77 -21.20
CA GLY A 47 21.71 11.96 -22.20
C GLY A 47 20.28 11.58 -21.84
N LYS A 48 19.48 11.35 -22.88
CA LYS A 48 18.05 11.01 -22.80
C LYS A 48 17.75 9.84 -21.85
N GLY A 49 18.61 8.83 -21.80
CA GLY A 49 18.45 7.70 -20.88
C GLY A 49 18.50 8.14 -19.40
N VAL A 50 19.44 9.00 -19.02
CA VAL A 50 19.59 9.49 -17.64
C VAL A 50 18.40 10.37 -17.24
N ALA A 51 17.94 11.22 -18.15
CA ALA A 51 16.72 12.00 -17.95
C ALA A 51 15.46 11.13 -17.79
N LEU A 52 15.30 10.09 -18.63
CA LEU A 52 14.19 9.16 -18.51
C LEU A 52 14.19 8.40 -17.18
N ALA A 53 15.39 8.00 -16.73
CA ALA A 53 15.59 7.34 -15.43
C ALA A 53 15.34 8.29 -14.25
N ALA A 54 15.60 9.59 -14.40
CA ALA A 54 15.25 10.60 -13.40
C ALA A 54 13.75 10.92 -13.39
N ALA A 55 13.11 10.81 -14.56
CA ALA A 55 11.68 11.00 -14.76
C ALA A 55 10.83 9.83 -14.26
N THR A 56 11.42 8.65 -14.09
CA THR A 56 10.71 7.49 -13.56
C THR A 56 10.29 7.75 -12.12
N CYS A 57 9.08 7.30 -11.78
CA CYS A 57 8.64 7.36 -10.39
C CYS A 57 9.59 6.49 -9.55
N ASN A 58 10.14 7.03 -8.46
CA ASN A 58 11.07 6.27 -7.62
C ASN A 58 10.34 5.48 -6.55
N THR A 59 9.09 5.86 -6.24
CA THR A 59 8.26 5.13 -5.31
C THR A 59 6.80 5.03 -5.74
N LYS A 60 6.13 3.95 -5.35
CA LYS A 60 4.67 3.79 -5.48
C LYS A 60 3.92 4.37 -4.29
N ASN A 61 2.61 4.60 -4.41
CA ASN A 61 1.71 4.89 -3.30
C ASN A 61 1.48 3.64 -2.45
N PHE A 62 1.08 3.82 -1.19
CA PHE A 62 0.88 2.76 -0.23
C PHE A 62 -0.44 2.88 0.52
N ILE A 63 -1.18 1.77 0.60
CA ILE A 63 -2.34 1.62 1.47
C ILE A 63 -2.09 0.44 2.40
N PHE A 64 -2.25 0.66 3.71
CA PHE A 64 -2.20 -0.37 4.72
C PHE A 64 -3.55 -0.54 5.42
N MET A 65 -4.03 -1.78 5.45
CA MET A 65 -5.26 -2.18 6.11
C MET A 65 -4.89 -2.88 7.42
N ALA A 66 -5.12 -2.21 8.54
CA ALA A 66 -4.85 -2.76 9.86
C ALA A 66 -6.12 -3.43 10.39
N GLU A 67 -6.08 -4.75 10.47
CA GLU A 67 -7.16 -5.55 11.03
C GLU A 67 -6.91 -5.80 12.52
N GLY A 68 -7.96 -5.71 13.33
CA GLY A 68 -7.88 -5.95 14.78
C GLY A 68 -9.09 -6.73 15.27
N SER A 69 -9.07 -7.18 16.53
CA SER A 69 -10.19 -7.88 17.17
C SER A 69 -10.87 -8.95 16.31
N GLY A 70 -10.07 -9.89 15.77
CA GLY A 70 -10.53 -10.96 14.89
C GLY A 70 -10.65 -10.57 13.41
N GLY A 71 -10.40 -9.32 13.05
CA GLY A 71 -10.63 -8.78 11.71
C GLY A 71 -9.74 -9.40 10.62
N LEU A 72 -8.54 -9.89 10.96
CA LEU A 72 -7.64 -10.51 9.97
C LEU A 72 -8.26 -11.77 9.36
N SER A 73 -9.15 -12.45 10.09
CA SER A 73 -9.89 -13.59 9.58
C SER A 73 -10.77 -13.21 8.39
N MET A 74 -11.33 -11.99 8.35
CA MET A 74 -12.13 -11.50 7.23
C MET A 74 -11.29 -11.38 5.95
N MET A 75 -10.01 -10.99 6.05
CA MET A 75 -9.11 -10.93 4.89
C MET A 75 -8.88 -12.31 4.26
N THR A 76 -8.87 -13.37 5.06
CA THR A 76 -8.82 -14.75 4.52
C THR A 76 -10.08 -15.14 3.75
N GLN A 77 -11.16 -14.37 3.86
CA GLN A 77 -12.39 -14.60 3.10
C GLN A 77 -12.48 -13.67 1.90
N PHE A 78 -12.30 -12.35 2.06
CA PHE A 78 -12.50 -11.39 0.97
C PHE A 78 -11.27 -11.10 0.12
N PHE A 79 -10.05 -11.15 0.70
CA PHE A 79 -8.83 -10.71 0.02
C PHE A 79 -8.17 -11.88 -0.71
N MET A 80 -7.82 -12.94 0.00
CA MET A 80 -7.36 -14.19 -0.62
C MET A 80 -7.60 -15.38 0.32
N PRO A 81 -8.20 -16.48 -0.17
CA PRO A 81 -8.50 -17.64 0.63
C PRO A 81 -7.29 -18.49 1.00
N ILE A 82 -7.31 -19.09 2.19
CA ILE A 82 -6.30 -20.07 2.60
C ILE A 82 -6.40 -21.31 1.70
N GLN A 83 -5.32 -21.61 0.97
CA GLN A 83 -5.28 -22.66 -0.05
C GLN A 83 -5.69 -24.03 0.50
N GLY A 84 -5.17 -24.44 1.67
CA GLY A 84 -5.49 -25.74 2.25
C GLY A 84 -6.95 -25.87 2.68
N VAL A 85 -7.62 -24.75 2.99
CA VAL A 85 -9.05 -24.73 3.31
C VAL A 85 -9.88 -24.84 2.03
N ALA A 86 -9.63 -23.95 1.07
CA ALA A 86 -10.39 -23.88 -0.16
C ALA A 86 -10.25 -25.16 -1.01
N SER A 87 -9.04 -25.72 -1.07
CA SER A 87 -8.78 -26.92 -1.88
C SER A 87 -9.35 -28.21 -1.30
N ALA A 88 -9.51 -28.29 0.04
CA ALA A 88 -10.09 -29.45 0.69
C ALA A 88 -11.60 -29.58 0.47
N ARG A 89 -12.30 -28.49 0.13
CA ARG A 89 -13.75 -28.46 -0.10
C ARG A 89 -14.56 -29.08 1.05
N ASN A 90 -14.05 -28.96 2.28
CA ASN A 90 -14.69 -29.52 3.46
C ASN A 90 -15.66 -28.48 4.04
N PRO A 91 -16.98 -28.79 4.15
CA PRO A 91 -17.96 -27.86 4.68
C PRO A 91 -17.80 -27.57 6.19
N ALA A 92 -16.91 -28.26 6.90
CA ALA A 92 -16.59 -27.98 8.29
C ALA A 92 -15.47 -26.93 8.47
N PHE A 93 -14.81 -26.52 7.39
CA PHE A 93 -13.74 -25.51 7.44
C PHE A 93 -14.29 -24.11 7.30
N SER A 94 -13.55 -23.13 7.83
CA SER A 94 -13.94 -21.72 7.90
C SER A 94 -13.85 -21.07 6.53
N TRP A 95 -14.81 -21.41 5.66
CA TRP A 95 -14.78 -21.15 4.23
C TRP A 95 -16.13 -20.72 3.71
N ALA A 96 -16.20 -19.57 3.07
CA ALA A 96 -17.45 -19.08 2.49
C ALA A 96 -17.68 -19.49 1.02
N GLY A 97 -16.90 -20.42 0.46
CA GLY A 97 -17.23 -21.02 -0.83
C GLY A 97 -18.42 -21.98 -0.69
N ASP A 98 -19.27 -22.05 -1.71
CA ASP A 98 -20.61 -22.64 -1.58
C ASP A 98 -20.84 -23.74 -2.62
N SER A 99 -21.04 -24.97 -2.13
CA SER A 99 -21.41 -26.12 -2.97
C SER A 99 -22.82 -26.02 -3.54
N THR A 100 -23.74 -25.34 -2.85
CA THR A 100 -25.15 -25.24 -3.24
C THR A 100 -25.34 -24.34 -4.46
N THR A 101 -24.53 -23.30 -4.61
CA THR A 101 -24.50 -22.43 -5.79
C THR A 101 -23.45 -22.84 -6.83
N GLY A 102 -22.71 -23.94 -6.59
CA GLY A 102 -21.61 -24.38 -7.45
C GLY A 102 -20.36 -23.50 -7.41
N ASP A 103 -20.30 -22.51 -6.52
CA ASP A 103 -19.20 -21.55 -6.39
C ASP A 103 -18.29 -21.93 -5.21
N LEU A 104 -17.74 -23.15 -5.30
CA LEU A 104 -16.76 -23.70 -4.35
C LEU A 104 -15.37 -23.09 -4.48
N GLY A 105 -15.19 -22.22 -5.47
CA GLY A 105 -13.90 -21.72 -5.88
C GLY A 105 -13.09 -22.70 -6.74
N SER A 106 -12.06 -22.14 -7.34
CA SER A 106 -11.13 -22.81 -8.23
C SER A 106 -9.71 -22.34 -7.97
N ALA A 107 -8.74 -23.19 -8.31
CA ALA A 107 -7.35 -22.76 -8.40
C ALA A 107 -7.21 -21.64 -9.43
N MET A 108 -6.43 -20.61 -9.10
CA MET A 108 -6.06 -19.57 -10.05
C MET A 108 -4.93 -20.09 -10.95
N VAL A 109 -5.20 -20.19 -12.25
CA VAL A 109 -4.21 -20.66 -13.23
C VAL A 109 -3.27 -19.51 -13.57
N GLY A 110 -1.96 -19.80 -13.65
CA GLY A 110 -0.93 -18.85 -14.06
C GLY A 110 -0.33 -18.01 -12.93
N THR A 111 -0.77 -18.19 -11.68
CA THR A 111 -0.08 -17.58 -10.53
C THR A 111 1.26 -18.28 -10.30
N ASP A 112 2.25 -17.58 -9.74
CA ASP A 112 3.58 -18.16 -9.54
C ASP A 112 3.57 -19.23 -8.43
N PHE A 113 2.76 -19.01 -7.40
CA PHE A 113 2.50 -19.94 -6.32
C PHE A 113 1.00 -20.30 -6.27
N PRO A 114 0.63 -21.44 -5.66
CA PRO A 114 -0.77 -21.84 -5.56
C PRO A 114 -1.63 -20.74 -4.96
N ALA A 115 -2.75 -20.46 -5.62
CA ALA A 115 -3.76 -19.52 -5.18
C ALA A 115 -5.14 -20.06 -5.53
N TRP A 116 -6.15 -19.63 -4.78
CA TRP A 116 -7.54 -20.02 -4.98
C TRP A 116 -8.41 -18.77 -5.05
N THR A 117 -9.49 -18.85 -5.81
CA THR A 117 -10.46 -17.78 -5.96
C THR A 117 -11.87 -18.34 -5.88
N TYR A 118 -12.86 -17.53 -5.53
CA TYR A 118 -14.29 -17.89 -5.59
C TYR A 118 -15.16 -16.64 -5.66
N GLY A 119 -16.37 -16.77 -6.18
CA GLY A 119 -17.36 -15.71 -6.26
C GLY A 119 -16.86 -14.45 -6.96
N ASP A 120 -17.21 -13.28 -6.43
CA ASP A 120 -16.83 -11.98 -6.97
C ASP A 120 -15.44 -11.51 -6.48
N ASP A 121 -14.46 -12.42 -6.38
CA ASP A 121 -13.09 -12.08 -5.99
C ASP A 121 -12.57 -10.86 -6.80
N PRO A 122 -12.13 -9.80 -6.10
CA PRO A 122 -11.81 -8.50 -6.71
C PRO A 122 -10.61 -8.56 -7.67
N TRP A 123 -9.82 -9.63 -7.62
CA TRP A 123 -8.59 -9.79 -8.41
C TRP A 123 -8.81 -10.61 -9.69
N LYS A 124 -9.99 -11.22 -9.89
CA LYS A 124 -10.27 -12.07 -11.07
C LYS A 124 -10.15 -11.36 -12.41
N SER A 125 -10.35 -10.04 -12.44
CA SER A 125 -10.19 -9.21 -13.64
C SER A 125 -8.73 -8.85 -13.95
N ARG A 126 -7.80 -9.20 -13.05
CA ARG A 126 -6.37 -8.94 -13.19
C ARG A 126 -5.66 -10.12 -13.83
N THR A 127 -4.49 -9.88 -14.40
CA THR A 127 -3.64 -10.97 -14.88
C THR A 127 -3.14 -11.79 -13.68
N ALA A 128 -2.83 -13.07 -13.90
CA ALA A 128 -2.42 -13.95 -12.81
C ALA A 128 -1.15 -13.46 -12.10
N GLU A 129 -0.28 -12.73 -12.80
CA GLU A 129 0.91 -12.10 -12.24
C GLU A 129 0.59 -10.96 -11.27
N MET A 130 -0.57 -10.31 -11.43
CA MET A 130 -1.05 -9.23 -10.57
C MET A 130 -1.95 -9.73 -9.44
N TYR A 131 -2.25 -11.03 -9.40
CA TYR A 131 -2.97 -11.60 -8.27
C TYR A 131 -2.18 -11.37 -6.98
N PRO A 132 -2.82 -11.10 -5.84
CA PRO A 132 -2.09 -10.80 -4.62
C PRO A 132 -1.19 -11.96 -4.14
N ALA A 133 -0.24 -11.59 -3.30
CA ALA A 133 0.60 -12.50 -2.55
C ALA A 133 0.13 -12.57 -1.08
N ALA A 134 0.28 -13.73 -0.44
CA ALA A 134 0.19 -13.84 1.02
C ALA A 134 1.36 -14.60 1.60
N PHE A 135 1.77 -14.17 2.78
CA PHE A 135 2.92 -14.70 3.50
C PHE A 135 2.47 -15.11 4.89
N PHE A 136 2.77 -16.35 5.28
CA PHE A 136 2.73 -16.72 6.69
C PHE A 136 3.90 -16.04 7.40
N GLY A 137 3.64 -15.19 8.40
CA GLY A 137 4.66 -14.41 9.09
C GLY A 137 4.10 -13.69 10.32
N GLY A 138 4.96 -13.39 11.29
CA GLY A 138 4.56 -12.78 12.56
C GLY A 138 3.93 -13.77 13.55
N THR A 139 3.08 -13.28 14.45
CA THR A 139 2.50 -14.12 15.51
C THR A 139 1.08 -13.69 15.79
N ASN A 140 0.20 -14.66 15.99
CA ASN A 140 -1.17 -14.42 16.40
C ASN A 140 -1.17 -13.70 17.77
N THR A 141 -1.96 -12.63 17.88
CA THR A 141 -2.09 -11.86 19.12
C THR A 141 -3.44 -11.97 19.78
N THR A 142 -4.45 -12.51 19.08
CA THR A 142 -5.82 -12.69 19.57
C THR A 142 -6.44 -11.44 20.20
N HIS A 143 -7.44 -10.86 19.53
CA HIS A 143 -8.23 -9.74 20.04
C HIS A 143 -7.45 -8.47 20.33
N ASN A 144 -6.39 -8.22 19.55
CA ASN A 144 -5.60 -7.00 19.67
C ASN A 144 -6.02 -6.01 18.58
N ASP A 145 -6.44 -4.83 18.99
CA ASP A 145 -6.82 -3.74 18.10
C ASP A 145 -5.63 -2.93 17.58
N ASP A 146 -4.52 -2.96 18.32
CA ASP A 146 -3.26 -2.29 18.00
C ASP A 146 -2.19 -3.37 17.77
N VAL A 147 -2.42 -4.14 16.71
CA VAL A 147 -1.58 -5.28 16.37
C VAL A 147 -0.18 -4.80 16.08
N THR A 148 0.70 -5.15 17.00
CA THR A 148 2.12 -4.84 16.98
C THR A 148 2.97 -6.05 16.58
N THR A 149 2.45 -7.28 16.58
CA THR A 149 3.24 -8.51 16.34
C THR A 149 3.37 -8.93 14.88
N THR A 150 2.49 -8.49 13.98
CA THR A 150 2.69 -8.57 12.52
C THR A 150 3.41 -7.35 11.96
N THR A 151 3.50 -6.28 12.76
CA THR A 151 4.05 -4.99 12.37
C THR A 151 5.43 -4.76 12.97
N PHE A 152 5.84 -5.31 14.11
CA PHE A 152 7.26 -5.25 14.55
C PHE A 152 8.13 -6.22 13.75
N GLY A 153 8.15 -6.02 12.44
CA GLY A 153 9.17 -6.56 11.58
C GLY A 153 10.39 -5.64 11.53
N ILE A 154 11.43 -6.20 10.94
CA ILE A 154 12.78 -5.65 10.64
C ILE A 154 13.05 -4.25 11.21
N ASN A 155 14.01 -4.18 12.13
CA ASN A 155 14.45 -2.94 12.80
C ASN A 155 13.37 -2.27 13.67
N GLY A 156 12.34 -3.02 14.10
CA GLY A 156 11.32 -2.56 15.05
C GLY A 156 10.33 -1.57 14.45
N LYS A 157 10.12 -1.63 13.13
CA LYS A 157 9.27 -0.69 12.38
C LYS A 157 8.00 -1.39 11.91
N SER A 158 6.87 -0.74 12.13
CA SER A 158 5.58 -1.15 11.57
C SER A 158 5.59 -1.15 10.04
N ILE A 159 4.69 -1.94 9.43
CA ILE A 159 4.48 -1.93 7.98
C ILE A 159 4.22 -0.51 7.43
N PRO A 160 3.26 0.27 7.96
CA PRO A 160 3.05 1.63 7.49
C PRO A 160 4.21 2.57 7.83
N ALA A 161 4.90 2.39 8.97
CA ALA A 161 6.03 3.23 9.36
C ALA A 161 7.20 3.09 8.38
N PHE A 162 7.59 1.87 8.00
CA PHE A 162 8.70 1.69 7.06
C PHE A 162 8.31 2.17 5.65
N ALA A 163 7.05 1.98 5.24
CA ALA A 163 6.58 2.45 3.95
C ALA A 163 6.67 3.97 3.84
N ALA A 164 6.19 4.70 4.85
CA ALA A 164 6.33 6.15 4.92
C ALA A 164 7.80 6.59 4.90
N GLU A 165 8.69 5.88 5.61
CA GLU A 165 10.14 6.16 5.60
C GLU A 165 10.77 5.96 4.21
N LEU A 166 10.37 4.91 3.48
CA LEU A 166 10.80 4.68 2.10
C LEU A 166 10.36 5.81 1.16
N GLN A 167 9.16 6.33 1.39
CA GLN A 167 8.49 7.31 0.53
C GLN A 167 8.80 8.77 0.91
N VAL A 168 9.51 9.04 2.01
CA VAL A 168 9.87 10.41 2.41
C VAL A 168 10.77 11.12 1.37
N GLN A 169 11.45 10.35 0.51
CA GLN A 169 12.34 10.88 -0.54
C GLN A 169 11.60 11.24 -1.84
N SER A 170 10.31 10.93 -1.96
CA SER A 170 9.51 11.17 -3.17
C SER A 170 8.58 12.37 -2.99
N LEU A 171 9.04 13.54 -3.45
CA LEU A 171 8.26 14.78 -3.67
C LEU A 171 7.57 15.45 -2.44
N PRO A 172 7.29 16.77 -2.51
CA PRO A 172 6.57 17.46 -1.47
C PRO A 172 5.06 17.13 -1.53
N PHE A 173 4.62 16.18 -0.71
CA PHE A 173 3.20 16.00 -0.38
C PHE A 173 2.80 16.91 0.78
N ILE A 174 1.54 17.34 0.84
CA ILE A 174 1.05 18.18 1.96
C ILE A 174 1.06 17.36 3.25
N VAL A 175 0.56 16.13 3.19
CA VAL A 175 0.55 15.17 4.30
C VAL A 175 1.21 13.88 3.81
N PRO A 176 2.54 13.70 4.02
CA PRO A 176 3.27 12.54 3.53
C PRO A 176 2.61 11.21 3.90
N ALA A 177 2.28 11.04 5.18
CA ALA A 177 1.66 9.84 5.71
C ALA A 177 0.47 10.17 6.61
N LEU A 178 -0.60 9.38 6.47
CA LEU A 178 -1.87 9.54 7.19
C LEU A 178 -2.29 8.23 7.84
N ALA A 179 -2.69 8.29 9.11
CA ALA A 179 -3.27 7.18 9.85
C ALA A 179 -4.72 7.51 10.22
N ILE A 180 -5.65 6.63 9.81
CA ILE A 180 -7.09 6.79 10.03
C ILE A 180 -7.58 5.69 10.99
N GLY A 181 -7.81 6.08 12.23
CA GLY A 181 -8.29 5.21 13.30
C GLY A 181 -7.27 4.18 13.75
N VAL A 182 -6.00 4.27 13.35
CA VAL A 182 -4.95 3.29 13.68
C VAL A 182 -3.75 3.96 14.31
N ASN A 183 -3.05 3.22 15.16
CA ASN A 183 -1.71 3.58 15.56
C ASN A 183 -0.72 3.11 14.48
N PRO A 184 -0.04 4.01 13.75
CA PRO A 184 0.94 3.61 12.75
C PRO A 184 2.23 3.07 13.37
N GLY A 185 2.38 3.06 14.69
CA GLY A 185 3.59 2.61 15.37
C GLY A 185 4.76 3.60 15.25
N PRO A 186 5.95 3.25 15.76
CA PRO A 186 7.11 4.14 15.77
C PRO A 186 7.66 4.36 14.34
N SER A 187 7.57 5.60 13.86
CA SER A 187 8.14 6.05 12.58
C SER A 187 9.02 7.27 12.78
N SER A 188 10.06 7.41 11.95
CA SER A 188 10.82 8.66 11.83
C SER A 188 10.12 9.69 10.94
N VAL A 189 9.08 9.29 10.22
CA VAL A 189 8.20 10.17 9.45
C VAL A 189 6.94 10.44 10.30
N PRO A 190 6.56 11.72 10.52
CA PRO A 190 5.36 12.03 11.26
C PRO A 190 4.12 11.62 10.45
N PHE A 191 3.22 10.87 11.09
CA PHE A 191 1.89 10.61 10.57
C PHE A 191 0.94 11.69 11.04
N ALA A 192 0.18 12.27 10.11
CA ALA A 192 -1.07 12.91 10.51
C ALA A 192 -2.03 11.82 11.00
N THR A 193 -2.73 12.06 12.10
CA THR A 193 -3.64 11.09 12.70
C THR A 193 -5.06 11.65 12.69
N ALA A 194 -6.02 10.81 12.35
CA ALA A 194 -7.44 11.13 12.36
C ALA A 194 -8.22 9.94 12.90
N GLY A 195 -9.23 10.15 13.74
CA GLY A 195 -10.02 9.05 14.32
C GLY A 195 -10.90 8.32 13.29
N ASN A 196 -11.28 8.99 12.20
CA ASN A 196 -12.11 8.46 11.12
C ASN A 196 -11.92 9.29 9.83
N VAL A 197 -12.58 8.89 8.74
CA VAL A 197 -12.44 9.56 7.44
C VAL A 197 -12.95 11.00 7.45
N ALA A 198 -14.01 11.33 8.20
CA ALA A 198 -14.47 12.70 8.31
C ALA A 198 -13.43 13.61 8.99
N ALA A 199 -12.79 13.12 10.06
CA ALA A 199 -11.67 13.81 10.70
C ALA A 199 -10.45 13.90 9.76
N ALA A 200 -10.19 12.88 8.94
CA ALA A 200 -9.11 12.91 7.95
C ALA A 200 -9.36 13.97 6.87
N THR A 201 -10.60 14.10 6.40
CA THR A 201 -11.02 15.17 5.48
C THR A 201 -10.82 16.55 6.10
N ALA A 202 -11.12 16.71 7.39
CA ALA A 202 -10.96 17.98 8.10
C ALA A 202 -9.49 18.44 8.22
N LEU A 203 -8.51 17.53 8.11
CA LEU A 203 -7.08 17.91 8.08
C LEU A 203 -6.71 18.76 6.85
N PHE A 204 -7.50 18.67 5.78
CA PHE A 204 -7.31 19.43 4.55
C PHE A 204 -8.29 20.61 4.43
N ASP A 205 -8.99 20.95 5.51
CA ASP A 205 -9.91 22.07 5.55
C ASP A 205 -9.15 23.41 5.67
N SER A 206 -9.51 24.37 4.84
CA SER A 206 -8.93 25.71 4.83
C SER A 206 -10.05 26.73 5.02
N LEU A 207 -10.00 27.48 6.12
CA LEU A 207 -10.93 28.59 6.38
C LEU A 207 -10.95 29.60 5.23
N ALA A 208 -9.82 29.76 4.53
CA ALA A 208 -9.71 30.70 3.42
C ALA A 208 -10.50 30.24 2.18
N SER A 209 -10.65 28.94 1.92
CA SER A 209 -11.34 28.41 0.73
C SER A 209 -12.78 27.92 0.96
N ARG A 210 -13.25 27.90 2.21
CA ARG A 210 -14.66 27.59 2.52
C ARG A 210 -15.61 28.67 2.02
N ALA A 211 -16.90 28.35 1.90
CA ALA A 211 -17.93 29.33 1.56
C ALA A 211 -17.82 30.57 2.46
N ASN A 212 -17.81 31.77 1.86
CA ASN A 212 -17.55 33.08 2.48
C ASN A 212 -16.10 33.35 2.93
N GLY A 213 -15.17 32.44 2.65
CA GLY A 213 -13.73 32.65 2.83
C GLY A 213 -13.13 33.51 1.72
N LEU A 214 -12.01 34.19 2.02
CA LEU A 214 -11.38 35.15 1.09
C LEU A 214 -10.99 34.52 -0.26
N LEU A 215 -10.61 33.24 -0.26
CA LEU A 215 -10.20 32.46 -1.42
C LEU A 215 -11.32 31.53 -1.93
N SER A 216 -12.55 31.66 -1.43
CA SER A 216 -13.70 30.91 -1.97
C SER A 216 -14.13 31.42 -3.35
N ILE A 217 -13.73 32.64 -3.69
CA ILE A 217 -13.88 33.23 -5.03
C ILE A 217 -12.70 32.79 -5.88
N SER A 218 -12.96 32.12 -7.01
CA SER A 218 -11.92 31.53 -7.87
C SER A 218 -10.85 32.54 -8.30
N GLY A 219 -11.24 33.77 -8.66
CA GLY A 219 -10.30 34.83 -9.03
C GLY A 219 -9.32 35.22 -7.90
N ASN A 220 -9.75 35.17 -6.63
CA ASN A 220 -8.87 35.45 -5.49
C ASN A 220 -7.91 34.29 -5.22
N ALA A 221 -8.38 33.05 -5.35
CA ALA A 221 -7.55 31.86 -5.25
C ALA A 221 -6.46 31.82 -6.32
N ASP A 222 -6.82 32.14 -7.57
CA ASP A 222 -5.88 32.21 -8.70
C ASP A 222 -4.85 33.32 -8.48
N LEU A 223 -5.29 34.50 -8.05
CA LEU A 223 -4.40 35.61 -7.73
C LEU A 223 -3.42 35.26 -6.60
N TYR A 224 -3.91 34.59 -5.54
CA TYR A 224 -3.06 34.13 -4.44
C TYR A 224 -1.99 33.13 -4.92
N ALA A 225 -2.37 32.15 -5.74
CA ALA A 225 -1.43 31.19 -6.31
C ALA A 225 -0.40 31.87 -7.23
N GLN A 226 -0.83 32.81 -8.08
CA GLN A 226 0.06 33.58 -8.95
C GLN A 226 1.03 34.45 -8.16
N HIS A 227 0.56 35.08 -7.08
CA HIS A 227 1.42 35.89 -6.20
C HIS A 227 2.53 35.03 -5.57
N GLN A 228 2.21 33.82 -5.13
CA GLN A 228 3.21 32.88 -4.61
C GLN A 228 4.16 32.37 -5.69
N ASP A 229 3.67 32.14 -6.91
CA ASP A 229 4.52 31.80 -8.07
C ASP A 229 5.54 32.93 -8.36
N VAL A 230 5.13 34.20 -8.26
CA VAL A 230 6.02 35.37 -8.41
C VAL A 230 7.03 35.46 -7.27
N LEU A 231 6.61 35.30 -6.01
CA LEU A 231 7.52 35.31 -4.87
C LEU A 231 8.60 34.22 -4.97
N VAL A 232 8.21 33.02 -5.42
CA VAL A 232 9.14 31.92 -5.69
C VAL A 232 10.11 32.28 -6.82
N ALA A 233 9.64 32.92 -7.88
CA ALA A 233 10.50 33.37 -8.98
C ALA A 233 11.48 34.46 -8.53
N LEU A 234 11.04 35.41 -7.70
CA LEU A 234 11.88 36.46 -7.12
C LEU A 234 12.93 35.87 -6.16
N ASN A 235 12.56 34.88 -5.34
CA ASN A 235 13.48 34.19 -4.45
C ASN A 235 14.62 33.50 -5.22
N LYS A 236 14.34 32.95 -6.41
CA LYS A 236 15.37 32.28 -7.26
C LYS A 236 16.45 33.23 -7.77
N VAL A 237 16.13 34.51 -7.92
CA VAL A 237 17.08 35.54 -8.38
C VAL A 237 17.63 36.38 -7.24
N ALA A 238 17.22 36.11 -6.00
CA ALA A 238 17.69 36.84 -4.84
C ALA A 238 19.16 36.51 -4.54
N LYS A 239 19.89 37.50 -4.01
CA LYS A 239 21.30 37.34 -3.58
C LYS A 239 21.46 36.24 -2.52
N ASN A 240 20.44 36.06 -1.67
CA ASN A 240 20.37 35.04 -0.63
C ASN A 240 19.03 34.31 -0.73
N PRO A 241 18.91 33.26 -1.56
CA PRO A 241 17.67 32.52 -1.72
C PRO A 241 17.32 31.76 -0.43
N VAL A 242 16.05 31.86 -0.03
CA VAL A 242 15.49 31.04 1.06
C VAL A 242 15.21 29.63 0.53
N GLN A 243 15.52 28.59 1.31
CA GLN A 243 15.22 27.21 0.94
C GLN A 243 13.75 26.85 1.23
N GLY A 244 13.18 25.88 0.49
CA GLY A 244 11.83 25.33 0.77
C GLY A 244 10.65 26.09 0.16
N VAL A 245 10.88 27.10 -0.68
CA VAL A 245 9.80 27.96 -1.25
C VAL A 245 8.96 27.24 -2.30
N ASP A 246 9.44 26.15 -2.92
CA ASP A 246 8.63 25.34 -3.85
C ASP A 246 7.53 24.55 -3.11
N THR A 247 7.73 24.20 -1.83
CA THR A 247 6.66 23.64 -0.98
C THR A 247 5.56 24.69 -0.76
N ILE A 248 5.94 25.96 -0.61
CA ILE A 248 5.00 27.09 -0.51
C ILE A 248 4.22 27.27 -1.83
N LYS A 249 4.89 27.13 -2.98
CA LYS A 249 4.26 27.14 -4.31
C LYS A 249 3.19 26.07 -4.45
N GLY A 250 3.52 24.83 -4.06
CA GLY A 250 2.59 23.70 -4.07
C GLY A 250 1.41 23.95 -3.13
N ALA A 251 1.69 24.26 -1.86
CA ALA A 251 0.68 24.53 -0.84
C ALA A 251 -0.27 25.68 -1.24
N ALA A 252 0.23 26.76 -1.83
CA ALA A 252 -0.58 27.91 -2.23
C ALA A 252 -1.68 27.57 -3.24
N ARG A 253 -1.40 26.64 -4.16
CA ARG A 253 -2.37 26.13 -5.15
C ARG A 253 -3.45 25.24 -4.53
N PHE A 254 -3.23 24.77 -3.30
CA PHE A 254 -4.15 23.95 -2.54
C PHE A 254 -4.97 24.75 -1.53
N VAL A 255 -4.41 25.83 -0.96
CA VAL A 255 -5.08 26.68 0.04
C VAL A 255 -6.37 27.32 -0.49
N GLY A 256 -6.40 27.68 -1.78
CA GLY A 256 -7.60 28.20 -2.45
C GLY A 256 -8.58 27.11 -2.95
N LYS A 257 -8.19 25.84 -2.91
CA LYS A 257 -9.09 24.73 -3.21
C LYS A 257 -9.81 24.34 -1.92
N ASN A 258 -11.12 24.18 -1.97
CA ASN A 258 -11.87 23.57 -0.88
C ASN A 258 -11.59 22.05 -0.88
N LEU A 259 -10.39 21.66 -0.44
CA LEU A 259 -9.92 20.27 -0.48
C LEU A 259 -10.78 19.36 0.40
N ALA A 260 -11.29 19.87 1.53
CA ALA A 260 -12.25 19.15 2.35
C ALA A 260 -13.51 18.76 1.55
N ALA A 261 -14.09 19.68 0.77
CA ALA A 261 -15.23 19.35 -0.09
C ALA A 261 -14.89 18.33 -1.19
N GLN A 262 -13.67 18.36 -1.74
CA GLN A 262 -13.25 17.38 -2.75
C GLN A 262 -13.02 15.99 -2.15
N LEU A 263 -12.52 15.92 -0.91
CA LEU A 263 -12.24 14.69 -0.18
C LEU A 263 -13.46 14.09 0.53
N GLN A 264 -14.52 14.88 0.72
CA GLN A 264 -15.77 14.43 1.35
C GLN A 264 -16.30 13.17 0.67
N VAL A 265 -16.46 12.09 1.43
CA VAL A 265 -17.09 10.85 0.94
C VAL A 265 -18.60 11.01 1.02
N THR A 266 -19.28 10.80 -0.10
CA THR A 266 -20.73 10.93 -0.20
C THR A 266 -21.45 9.57 -0.16
N ALA A 267 -22.72 9.57 0.24
CA ALA A 267 -23.54 8.35 0.21
C ALA A 267 -23.68 7.77 -1.21
N ALA A 268 -23.70 8.62 -2.24
CA ALA A 268 -23.74 8.19 -3.64
C ALA A 268 -22.46 7.44 -4.05
N GLU A 269 -21.30 7.89 -3.58
CA GLU A 269 -20.02 7.20 -3.84
C GLU A 269 -19.94 5.87 -3.10
N ILE A 270 -20.43 5.81 -1.85
CA ILE A 270 -20.53 4.54 -1.11
C ILE A 270 -21.43 3.56 -1.88
N LEU A 271 -22.60 3.99 -2.34
CA LEU A 271 -23.49 3.16 -3.15
C LEU A 271 -22.81 2.70 -4.46
N GLN A 272 -22.04 3.57 -5.11
CA GLN A 272 -21.31 3.22 -6.33
C GLN A 272 -20.22 2.17 -6.07
N PHE A 273 -19.48 2.29 -4.96
CA PHE A 273 -18.41 1.35 -4.62
C PHE A 273 -18.95 0.03 -4.07
N ALA A 274 -19.99 0.06 -3.25
CA ALA A 274 -20.50 -1.12 -2.56
C ALA A 274 -21.63 -1.84 -3.31
N GLY A 275 -22.29 -1.17 -4.26
CA GLY A 275 -23.50 -1.66 -4.92
C GLY A 275 -24.74 -1.70 -4.03
N THR A 276 -24.64 -1.22 -2.79
CA THR A 276 -25.72 -1.14 -1.80
C THR A 276 -25.49 0.02 -0.83
N SER A 277 -26.55 0.51 -0.19
CA SER A 277 -26.48 1.49 0.89
C SER A 277 -26.50 0.85 2.29
N THR A 278 -26.75 -0.45 2.38
CA THR A 278 -26.78 -1.21 3.64
C THR A 278 -25.46 -1.94 3.82
N LEU A 279 -24.58 -1.41 4.65
CA LEU A 279 -23.23 -1.93 4.90
C LEU A 279 -23.08 -2.28 6.39
N SER A 280 -22.28 -3.31 6.68
CA SER A 280 -21.77 -3.53 8.03
C SER A 280 -20.81 -2.39 8.44
N ASN A 281 -20.50 -2.28 9.73
CA ASN A 281 -19.55 -1.28 10.22
C ASN A 281 -18.16 -1.43 9.56
N GLY A 282 -17.69 -2.67 9.43
CA GLY A 282 -16.41 -2.97 8.76
C GLY A 282 -16.45 -2.56 7.28
N ALA A 283 -17.48 -2.97 6.53
CA ALA A 283 -17.63 -2.59 5.13
C ALA A 283 -17.75 -1.06 4.95
N THR A 284 -18.44 -0.37 5.86
CA THR A 284 -18.55 1.10 5.84
C THR A 284 -17.18 1.77 6.00
N ARG A 285 -16.37 1.32 6.97
CA ARG A 285 -15.02 1.85 7.18
C ARG A 285 -14.13 1.65 5.95
N TYR A 286 -14.18 0.45 5.36
CA TYR A 286 -13.47 0.13 4.13
C TYR A 286 -13.88 1.01 2.95
N ALA A 287 -15.18 1.15 2.69
CA ALA A 287 -15.70 1.99 1.61
C ALA A 287 -15.22 3.44 1.79
N GLN A 288 -15.40 4.01 2.98
CA GLN A 288 -14.99 5.39 3.25
C GLN A 288 -13.48 5.58 3.09
N ALA A 289 -12.66 4.69 3.67
CA ALA A 289 -11.22 4.82 3.64
C ALA A 289 -10.64 4.67 2.22
N LEU A 290 -11.15 3.71 1.43
CA LEU A 290 -10.68 3.50 0.05
C LEU A 290 -11.15 4.59 -0.91
N ILE A 291 -12.38 5.11 -0.77
CA ILE A 291 -12.85 6.27 -1.55
C ILE A 291 -12.00 7.49 -1.21
N PHE A 292 -11.77 7.76 0.08
CA PHE A 292 -10.91 8.85 0.52
C PHE A 292 -9.49 8.70 -0.01
N ALA A 293 -8.90 7.50 0.09
CA ALA A 293 -7.55 7.23 -0.38
C ALA A 293 -7.40 7.48 -1.88
N LEU A 294 -8.35 7.01 -2.70
CA LEU A 294 -8.39 7.27 -4.13
C LEU A 294 -8.36 8.77 -4.44
N LYS A 295 -9.23 9.55 -3.77
CA LYS A 295 -9.31 11.01 -3.95
C LYS A 295 -8.04 11.72 -3.49
N ALA A 296 -7.51 11.36 -2.32
CA ALA A 296 -6.33 11.99 -1.75
C ALA A 296 -5.08 11.73 -2.59
N MET A 297 -4.91 10.51 -3.11
CA MET A 297 -3.82 10.15 -4.02
C MET A 297 -3.98 10.81 -5.39
N GLN A 298 -5.20 10.86 -5.94
CA GLN A 298 -5.50 11.57 -7.19
C GLN A 298 -5.12 13.06 -7.12
N LEU A 299 -5.36 13.69 -5.97
CA LEU A 299 -5.03 15.09 -5.71
C LEU A 299 -3.56 15.32 -5.32
N GLY A 300 -2.77 14.25 -5.16
CA GLY A 300 -1.37 14.33 -4.74
C GLY A 300 -1.19 14.86 -3.31
N LEU A 301 -2.16 14.60 -2.42
CA LEU A 301 -2.15 15.13 -1.05
C LEU A 301 -1.35 14.26 -0.09
N THR A 302 -1.34 12.94 -0.33
CA THR A 302 -0.68 11.93 0.50
C THR A 302 -0.28 10.72 -0.35
N HIS A 303 0.75 10.00 0.09
CA HIS A 303 1.25 8.78 -0.58
C HIS A 303 1.19 7.53 0.29
N THR A 304 1.08 7.67 1.62
CA THR A 304 0.89 6.56 2.56
C THR A 304 -0.39 6.76 3.34
N ILE A 305 -1.32 5.81 3.25
CA ILE A 305 -2.52 5.79 4.09
C ILE A 305 -2.57 4.46 4.84
N ALA A 306 -2.59 4.53 6.16
CA ALA A 306 -2.93 3.40 7.02
C ALA A 306 -4.32 3.61 7.60
N PHE A 307 -5.20 2.60 7.56
CA PHE A 307 -6.54 2.72 8.13
C PHE A 307 -7.00 1.46 8.85
N ARG A 308 -7.96 1.64 9.77
CA ARG A 308 -8.54 0.56 10.58
C ARG A 308 -9.60 -0.19 9.77
N GLY A 309 -9.40 -1.49 9.60
CA GLY A 309 -10.31 -2.39 8.89
C GLY A 309 -11.43 -2.93 9.77
N PHE A 310 -11.61 -4.25 9.77
CA PHE A 310 -12.51 -4.96 10.68
C PHE A 310 -11.93 -4.96 12.10
N THR A 311 -12.83 -4.84 13.09
CA THR A 311 -12.52 -4.80 14.53
C THR A 311 -13.61 -5.49 15.36
N ASN A 312 -14.39 -6.34 14.70
CA ASN A 312 -15.49 -7.04 15.31
C ASN A 312 -15.14 -8.51 15.28
N ASP A 313 -15.14 -9.13 16.44
CA ASP A 313 -14.78 -10.54 16.61
C ASP A 313 -15.84 -11.44 15.95
N PRO A 314 -15.52 -12.11 14.83
CA PRO A 314 -16.53 -12.75 14.00
C PRO A 314 -16.86 -14.20 14.41
N HIS A 315 -16.85 -14.58 15.69
CA HIS A 315 -17.12 -15.97 16.12
C HIS A 315 -18.41 -16.59 15.53
N GLY A 316 -19.47 -15.79 15.37
CA GLY A 316 -20.76 -16.23 14.81
C GLY A 316 -20.93 -16.02 13.30
N PHE A 317 -19.87 -15.72 12.57
CA PHE A 317 -19.94 -15.38 11.14
C PHE A 317 -20.54 -16.49 10.27
N PHE A 318 -20.31 -17.76 10.65
CA PHE A 318 -20.83 -18.93 9.96
C PHE A 318 -22.11 -19.51 10.57
N ASP A 319 -22.64 -18.95 11.67
CA ASP A 319 -23.78 -19.52 12.42
C ASP A 319 -25.10 -19.50 11.61
N SER A 320 -25.24 -18.52 10.72
CA SER A 320 -26.36 -18.42 9.78
C SER A 320 -26.17 -19.23 8.49
N GLY A 321 -25.11 -20.07 8.45
CA GLY A 321 -24.67 -20.80 7.28
C GLY A 321 -23.90 -19.94 6.26
N ILE A 322 -23.42 -20.59 5.20
CA ILE A 322 -22.56 -19.98 4.18
C ILE A 322 -23.26 -18.85 3.42
N ALA A 323 -24.58 -18.91 3.25
CA ALA A 323 -25.35 -17.88 2.55
C ALA A 323 -25.25 -16.50 3.22
N GLY A 324 -25.34 -16.45 4.56
CA GLY A 324 -25.21 -15.21 5.33
C GLY A 324 -23.79 -14.63 5.23
N ALA A 325 -22.77 -15.48 5.44
CA ALA A 325 -21.37 -15.11 5.27
C ALA A 325 -21.08 -14.52 3.88
N ARG A 326 -21.63 -15.12 2.82
CA ARG A 326 -21.46 -14.64 1.44
C ARG A 326 -22.08 -13.27 1.18
N ALA A 327 -23.21 -12.95 1.82
CA ALA A 327 -23.87 -11.67 1.63
C ALA A 327 -22.96 -10.51 2.08
N GLU A 328 -22.31 -10.63 3.25
CA GLU A 328 -21.34 -9.63 3.72
C GLU A 328 -20.09 -9.60 2.83
N LEU A 329 -19.55 -10.78 2.47
CA LEU A 329 -18.35 -10.87 1.63
C LEU A 329 -18.54 -10.26 0.24
N LYS A 330 -19.74 -10.39 -0.34
CA LYS A 330 -20.07 -9.79 -1.63
C LYS A 330 -19.89 -8.28 -1.59
N VAL A 331 -20.37 -7.62 -0.53
CA VAL A 331 -20.29 -6.17 -0.38
C VAL A 331 -18.83 -5.70 -0.25
N ILE A 332 -18.04 -6.31 0.64
CA ILE A 332 -16.64 -5.90 0.81
C ILE A 332 -15.78 -6.18 -0.42
N ARG A 333 -16.03 -7.30 -1.13
CA ARG A 333 -15.34 -7.59 -2.39
C ARG A 333 -15.68 -6.59 -3.48
N GLN A 334 -16.96 -6.21 -3.57
CA GLN A 334 -17.41 -5.19 -4.51
C GLN A 334 -16.71 -3.84 -4.22
N ILE A 335 -16.56 -3.46 -2.95
CA ILE A 335 -15.82 -2.25 -2.55
C ILE A 335 -14.37 -2.29 -3.04
N VAL A 336 -13.65 -3.38 -2.75
CA VAL A 336 -12.23 -3.54 -3.16
C VAL A 336 -12.12 -3.56 -4.68
N LYS A 337 -13.01 -4.28 -5.38
CA LYS A 337 -13.07 -4.33 -6.83
C LYS A 337 -13.27 -2.94 -7.43
N SER A 338 -14.27 -2.19 -6.96
CA SER A 338 -14.55 -0.84 -7.45
C SER A 338 -13.41 0.14 -7.19
N PHE A 339 -12.72 0.01 -6.05
CA PHE A 339 -11.51 0.78 -5.78
C PHE A 339 -10.42 0.50 -6.82
N ILE A 340 -10.12 -0.78 -7.06
CA ILE A 340 -9.09 -1.23 -8.00
C ILE A 340 -9.42 -0.84 -9.45
N GLU A 341 -10.69 -0.96 -9.87
CA GLU A 341 -11.17 -0.52 -11.19
C GLU A 341 -11.08 1.00 -11.36
N LYS A 342 -11.45 1.79 -10.35
CA LYS A 342 -11.28 3.25 -10.41
C LYS A 342 -9.81 3.65 -10.39
N ALA A 343 -8.95 2.93 -9.68
CA ALA A 343 -7.51 3.18 -9.69
C ALA A 343 -6.87 2.96 -11.07
N ASP A 344 -7.48 2.19 -11.98
CA ASP A 344 -7.04 2.10 -13.38
C ASP A 344 -7.30 3.38 -14.18
N THR A 345 -8.32 4.14 -13.80
CA THR A 345 -8.76 5.35 -14.50
C THR A 345 -8.14 6.63 -13.94
N VAL A 346 -7.71 6.60 -12.69
CA VAL A 346 -7.07 7.73 -12.02
C VAL A 346 -5.60 7.76 -12.39
N ILE A 347 -5.13 8.90 -12.91
CA ILE A 347 -3.71 9.11 -13.18
C ILE A 347 -3.05 9.62 -11.91
N ASP A 348 -1.98 8.94 -11.50
CA ASP A 348 -1.11 9.39 -10.43
C ASP A 348 -0.42 10.71 -10.84
N PRO A 349 -0.63 11.83 -10.13
CA PRO A 349 -0.05 13.13 -10.50
C PRO A 349 1.48 13.19 -10.37
N VAL A 350 2.08 12.25 -9.63
CA VAL A 350 3.54 12.15 -9.41
C VAL A 350 4.21 11.29 -10.48
N CYS A 351 3.59 10.16 -10.80
CA CYS A 351 4.18 9.17 -11.70
C CYS A 351 3.67 9.27 -13.15
N GLY A 352 2.55 9.95 -13.41
CA GLY A 352 1.97 10.13 -14.74
C GLY A 352 1.40 8.85 -15.37
N ALA A 353 1.11 7.82 -14.57
CA ALA A 353 0.51 6.56 -15.01
C ALA A 353 -0.70 6.21 -14.15
N PRO A 354 -1.56 5.23 -14.56
CA PRO A 354 -2.67 4.77 -13.74
C PRO A 354 -2.24 4.45 -12.30
N LEU A 355 -3.03 4.90 -11.32
CA LEU A 355 -2.76 4.72 -9.90
C LEU A 355 -2.61 3.23 -9.56
N SER A 356 -3.40 2.35 -10.18
CA SER A 356 -3.32 0.90 -9.99
C SER A 356 -1.94 0.29 -10.32
N ARG A 357 -1.16 0.93 -11.20
CA ARG A 357 0.22 0.52 -11.53
C ARG A 357 1.25 1.06 -10.53
N ASN A 358 0.90 2.17 -9.87
CA ASN A 358 1.73 2.87 -8.89
C ASN A 358 1.16 2.77 -7.48
N LEU A 359 0.54 1.63 -7.15
CA LEU A 359 -0.07 1.39 -5.85
C LEU A 359 0.38 0.03 -5.31
N VAL A 360 0.74 0.04 -4.03
CA VAL A 360 0.94 -1.15 -3.22
C VAL A 360 -0.11 -1.14 -2.11
N ILE A 361 -0.82 -2.25 -1.94
CA ILE A 361 -1.79 -2.45 -0.86
C ILE A 361 -1.26 -3.58 0.00
N ALA A 362 -1.22 -3.40 1.31
CA ALA A 362 -0.93 -4.47 2.24
C ALA A 362 -1.98 -4.52 3.35
N GLY A 363 -2.16 -5.70 3.93
CA GLY A 363 -3.00 -5.87 5.11
C GLY A 363 -2.44 -6.92 6.05
N SER A 364 -2.60 -6.67 7.35
CA SER A 364 -2.24 -7.60 8.42
C SER A 364 -3.04 -7.29 9.68
N GLY A 365 -3.04 -8.22 10.63
CA GLY A 365 -3.75 -8.03 11.89
C GLY A 365 -3.52 -9.15 12.90
N ASP A 366 -4.47 -9.28 13.82
CA ASP A 366 -4.28 -9.97 15.09
C ASP A 366 -4.36 -11.48 14.96
N THR A 367 -5.48 -11.98 14.43
CA THR A 367 -5.77 -13.40 14.27
C THR A 367 -6.55 -13.66 12.99
N TYR A 368 -6.12 -14.66 12.23
CA TYR A 368 -6.93 -15.16 11.13
C TYR A 368 -7.89 -16.29 11.55
N LYS A 369 -7.99 -16.54 12.87
CA LYS A 369 -8.80 -17.58 13.51
C LYS A 369 -8.46 -18.99 13.03
N ALA A 370 -9.18 -19.99 13.56
CA ALA A 370 -9.03 -21.40 13.22
C ALA A 370 -9.55 -21.65 11.78
N PRO A 371 -8.68 -21.97 10.81
CA PRO A 371 -9.10 -22.08 9.41
C PRO A 371 -9.78 -23.43 9.10
N PHE A 372 -9.45 -24.48 9.85
CA PHE A 372 -9.95 -25.85 9.64
C PHE A 372 -11.09 -26.24 10.59
N ASN A 373 -11.72 -25.26 11.25
CA ASN A 373 -12.88 -25.48 12.10
C ASN A 373 -13.78 -24.23 12.11
N GLN A 374 -14.92 -24.33 11.45
CA GLN A 374 -15.93 -23.27 11.41
C GLN A 374 -16.72 -23.14 12.73
N GLY A 375 -16.82 -24.22 13.51
CA GLY A 375 -17.64 -24.26 14.72
C GLY A 375 -17.17 -23.24 15.75
N GLY A 376 -17.96 -22.18 15.94
CA GLY A 376 -17.60 -21.03 16.78
C GLY A 376 -16.36 -20.25 16.34
N TRP A 377 -15.79 -20.56 15.16
CA TRP A 377 -14.59 -19.96 14.56
C TRP A 377 -13.55 -19.47 15.57
N GLY A 378 -12.94 -20.41 16.29
CA GLY A 378 -12.06 -20.13 17.45
C GLY A 378 -10.80 -19.32 17.09
N ASP A 379 -10.16 -18.72 18.09
CA ASP A 379 -9.03 -17.79 17.90
C ASP A 379 -7.67 -18.44 17.65
N GLY A 380 -7.57 -19.76 17.80
CA GLY A 380 -6.33 -20.50 17.63
C GLY A 380 -5.91 -20.58 16.16
N THR A 381 -4.81 -19.92 15.80
CA THR A 381 -4.19 -20.10 14.49
C THR A 381 -3.22 -21.28 14.50
N PRO A 382 -3.13 -22.07 13.40
CA PRO A 382 -2.08 -23.07 13.23
C PRO A 382 -0.69 -22.51 13.53
N GLY A 383 0.08 -23.19 14.39
CA GLY A 383 1.44 -22.81 14.75
C GLY A 383 1.58 -21.42 15.41
N ASN A 384 0.50 -20.86 15.96
CA ASN A 384 0.44 -19.49 16.46
C ASN A 384 0.87 -18.43 15.42
N SER A 385 0.67 -18.75 14.13
CA SER A 385 1.12 -17.91 13.02
C SER A 385 0.17 -16.75 12.75
N SER A 386 0.65 -15.78 11.97
CA SER A 386 -0.18 -14.74 11.37
C SER A 386 0.11 -14.64 9.87
N ILE A 387 -0.61 -13.74 9.18
CA ILE A 387 -0.60 -13.61 7.72
C ILE A 387 -0.44 -12.13 7.34
N ILE A 388 0.40 -11.88 6.34
CA ILE A 388 0.49 -10.58 5.66
C ILE A 388 0.04 -10.77 4.22
N PHE A 389 -0.93 -9.97 3.79
CA PHE A 389 -1.41 -9.91 2.42
C PHE A 389 -0.79 -8.71 1.70
N THR A 390 -0.40 -8.89 0.44
CA THR A 390 0.17 -7.81 -0.37
C THR A 390 -0.32 -7.88 -1.81
N TYR A 391 -0.87 -6.78 -2.31
CA TYR A 391 -1.06 -6.51 -3.73
C TYR A 391 0.00 -5.48 -4.18
N SER A 392 0.77 -5.82 -5.21
CA SER A 392 1.92 -5.01 -5.69
C SER A 392 1.82 -4.59 -7.15
N GLY A 393 0.70 -4.86 -7.82
CA GLY A 393 0.58 -4.68 -9.27
C GLY A 393 1.51 -5.61 -10.08
N GLY A 394 1.93 -6.73 -9.49
CA GLY A 394 2.75 -7.77 -10.13
C GLY A 394 4.27 -7.60 -9.97
N ASP A 395 4.74 -6.88 -8.94
CA ASP A 395 6.17 -6.81 -8.61
C ASP A 395 6.64 -8.00 -7.76
N ILE A 396 5.73 -8.51 -6.93
CA ILE A 396 5.90 -9.73 -6.12
C ILE A 396 5.30 -10.88 -6.91
N LYS A 397 5.88 -12.07 -6.80
CA LYS A 397 5.29 -13.28 -7.35
C LYS A 397 3.94 -13.55 -6.67
N SER A 398 2.93 -13.94 -7.44
CA SER A 398 1.56 -14.06 -6.95
C SER A 398 1.29 -15.38 -6.23
N GLY A 399 0.31 -15.39 -5.31
CA GLY A 399 -0.15 -16.56 -4.58
C GLY A 399 0.46 -16.75 -3.17
N TRP A 400 0.32 -17.96 -2.63
CA TRP A 400 0.76 -18.27 -1.26
C TRP A 400 2.26 -18.56 -1.16
N HIS A 401 2.97 -17.72 -0.41
CA HIS A 401 4.37 -17.94 -0.04
C HIS A 401 4.46 -18.70 1.28
N GLY A 402 4.28 -20.01 1.17
CA GLY A 402 4.15 -20.92 2.29
C GLY A 402 2.87 -21.72 2.14
N ASN A 403 2.52 -22.50 3.15
CA ASN A 403 1.31 -23.31 3.13
C ASN A 403 0.81 -23.56 4.55
N VAL A 404 -0.45 -23.95 4.67
CA VAL A 404 -1.01 -24.54 5.88
C VAL A 404 -2.06 -25.56 5.46
N THR A 405 -2.04 -26.73 6.09
CA THR A 405 -2.98 -27.83 5.81
C THR A 405 -3.60 -28.33 7.11
N GLN A 406 -4.70 -29.07 7.04
CA GLN A 406 -5.34 -29.60 8.25
C GLN A 406 -4.40 -30.54 9.04
N ALA A 407 -3.61 -31.33 8.32
CA ALA A 407 -2.72 -32.34 8.92
C ALA A 407 -1.34 -31.80 9.31
N GLY A 408 -1.01 -30.54 9.00
CA GLY A 408 0.33 -29.98 9.19
C GLY A 408 0.30 -28.56 9.77
N GLY A 409 1.40 -28.18 10.42
CA GLY A 409 1.60 -26.79 10.83
C GLY A 409 1.81 -25.86 9.62
N PRO A 410 1.77 -24.53 9.83
CA PRO A 410 2.12 -23.59 8.78
C PRO A 410 3.57 -23.79 8.32
N THR A 411 3.86 -23.41 7.09
CA THR A 411 5.18 -23.40 6.49
C THR A 411 5.48 -22.05 5.87
N VAL A 412 6.77 -21.74 5.72
CA VAL A 412 7.27 -20.60 4.93
C VAL A 412 8.19 -21.13 3.83
N LEU A 413 8.35 -20.38 2.74
CA LEU A 413 9.31 -20.76 1.70
C LEU A 413 10.73 -20.33 2.10
N ASN A 414 11.70 -21.22 1.89
CA ASN A 414 13.11 -20.88 1.96
C ASN A 414 13.62 -20.29 0.63
N ALA A 415 14.89 -19.88 0.59
CA ALA A 415 15.53 -19.33 -0.61
C ALA A 415 15.53 -20.28 -1.83
N ALA A 416 15.43 -21.60 -1.60
CA ALA A 416 15.32 -22.62 -2.64
C ALA A 416 13.88 -22.84 -3.12
N GLY A 417 12.90 -22.09 -2.59
CA GLY A 417 11.48 -22.24 -2.93
C GLY A 417 10.81 -23.45 -2.28
N GLN A 418 11.43 -24.06 -1.27
CA GLN A 418 10.89 -25.21 -0.56
C GLN A 418 10.11 -24.77 0.68
N ASN A 419 8.99 -25.42 0.95
CA ASN A 419 8.28 -25.26 2.21
C ASN A 419 9.12 -25.84 3.36
N ILE A 420 9.44 -24.99 4.34
CA ILE A 420 10.11 -25.36 5.59
C ILE A 420 9.20 -25.06 6.78
N ALA A 421 9.55 -25.61 7.94
CA ALA A 421 8.84 -25.35 9.19
C ALA A 421 8.66 -23.85 9.43
N TYR A 422 7.52 -23.47 9.99
CA TYR A 422 7.16 -22.08 10.22
C TYR A 422 8.25 -21.32 10.98
N ASN A 423 8.66 -20.20 10.39
CA ASN A 423 9.52 -19.23 11.03
C ASN A 423 8.90 -17.85 10.85
N ALA A 424 8.32 -17.34 11.94
CA ALA A 424 7.62 -16.06 11.98
C ALA A 424 8.44 -14.91 11.38
N ASN A 425 9.73 -14.85 11.71
CA ASN A 425 10.63 -13.77 11.29
C ASN A 425 11.02 -13.89 9.83
N LEU A 426 11.27 -15.10 9.33
CA LEU A 426 11.60 -15.32 7.92
C LEU A 426 10.44 -14.93 7.02
N GLY A 427 9.22 -15.38 7.35
CA GLY A 427 8.02 -15.02 6.60
C GLY A 427 7.70 -13.53 6.64
N LEU A 428 7.83 -12.91 7.82
CA LEU A 428 7.66 -11.46 7.97
C LEU A 428 8.72 -10.68 7.16
N ARG A 429 9.98 -11.14 7.15
CA ARG A 429 11.06 -10.54 6.37
C ARG A 429 10.82 -10.66 4.85
N ALA A 430 10.28 -11.79 4.38
CA ALA A 430 9.88 -11.95 2.98
C ALA A 430 8.71 -11.03 2.61
N ALA A 431 7.69 -10.89 3.48
CA ALA A 431 6.56 -9.99 3.22
C ALA A 431 7.00 -8.53 3.16
N MET A 432 7.73 -8.05 4.16
CA MET A 432 8.24 -6.67 4.21
C MET A 432 9.23 -6.38 3.09
N GLY A 433 10.09 -7.34 2.75
CA GLY A 433 11.00 -7.21 1.62
C GLY A 433 10.25 -7.07 0.30
N GLY A 434 9.16 -7.81 0.10
CA GLY A 434 8.32 -7.68 -1.08
C GLY A 434 7.63 -6.32 -1.16
N ILE A 435 7.09 -5.83 -0.04
CA ILE A 435 6.47 -4.50 0.02
C ILE A 435 7.52 -3.42 -0.26
N ALA A 436 8.70 -3.46 0.39
CA ALA A 436 9.78 -2.51 0.15
C ALA A 436 10.27 -2.53 -1.29
N TYR A 437 10.49 -3.72 -1.86
CA TYR A 437 10.88 -3.90 -3.25
C TYR A 437 9.86 -3.29 -4.21
N SER A 438 8.57 -3.55 -3.99
CA SER A 438 7.48 -3.00 -4.80
C SER A 438 7.38 -1.48 -4.66
N LEU A 439 7.45 -0.97 -3.42
CA LEU A 439 7.40 0.46 -3.14
C LEU A 439 8.55 1.20 -3.81
N THR A 440 9.73 0.58 -3.94
CA THR A 440 10.91 1.17 -4.62
C THR A 440 10.96 0.89 -6.12
N ASN A 441 9.84 0.50 -6.75
CA ASN A 441 9.78 0.14 -8.17
C ASN A 441 10.84 -0.91 -8.56
N ARG A 442 10.92 -1.97 -7.74
CA ARG A 442 11.83 -3.11 -7.94
C ARG A 442 13.32 -2.77 -7.75
N ASP A 443 13.66 -1.63 -7.15
CA ASP A 443 15.04 -1.28 -6.81
C ASP A 443 15.51 -2.07 -5.59
N LYS A 444 16.05 -3.26 -5.84
CA LYS A 444 16.62 -4.15 -4.81
C LYS A 444 17.53 -3.43 -3.81
N ARG A 445 18.44 -2.57 -4.30
CA ARG A 445 19.41 -1.88 -3.42
C ARG A 445 18.72 -0.84 -2.54
N ALA A 446 17.67 -0.17 -3.03
CA ALA A 446 16.84 0.67 -2.19
C ALA A 446 16.19 -0.16 -1.10
N ALA A 447 15.50 -1.25 -1.45
CA ALA A 447 14.84 -2.11 -0.49
C ALA A 447 15.79 -2.71 0.57
N GLU A 448 16.97 -3.21 0.17
CA GLU A 448 18.01 -3.74 1.08
C GLU A 448 18.47 -2.74 2.15
N THR A 449 18.56 -1.45 1.78
CA THR A 449 18.96 -0.40 2.71
C THR A 449 17.98 -0.30 3.88
N TYR A 450 16.69 -0.52 3.63
CA TYR A 450 15.64 -0.44 4.66
C TYR A 450 15.44 -1.76 5.39
N LEU A 451 15.68 -2.90 4.72
CA LEU A 451 15.62 -4.21 5.37
C LEU A 451 16.85 -4.51 6.24
N GLY A 452 17.88 -3.64 6.24
CA GLY A 452 19.07 -3.81 7.07
C GLY A 452 19.93 -5.02 6.68
N GLY A 453 19.84 -5.49 5.44
CA GLY A 453 20.57 -6.67 4.98
C GLY A 453 20.30 -7.04 3.53
N PRO A 454 21.07 -7.99 2.96
CA PRO A 454 20.90 -8.45 1.59
C PRO A 454 19.53 -9.12 1.39
N MET A 455 19.02 -9.05 0.16
CA MET A 455 17.74 -9.66 -0.24
C MET A 455 17.90 -10.89 -1.15
N ASP A 456 19.12 -11.36 -1.38
CA ASP A 456 19.40 -12.48 -2.29
C ASP A 456 18.59 -13.74 -1.97
N ASP A 457 18.45 -14.05 -0.68
CA ASP A 457 17.66 -15.15 -0.14
C ASP A 457 16.15 -14.97 -0.34
N LEU A 458 15.70 -13.74 -0.57
CA LEU A 458 14.29 -13.38 -0.72
C LEU A 458 13.86 -13.23 -2.18
N MET A 459 14.78 -13.17 -3.14
CA MET A 459 14.45 -12.95 -4.55
C MET A 459 13.57 -14.06 -5.15
N ILE A 460 13.51 -15.23 -4.52
CA ILE A 460 12.56 -16.29 -4.88
C ILE A 460 11.10 -15.81 -4.83
N HIS A 461 10.80 -14.81 -4.01
CA HIS A 461 9.47 -14.24 -3.83
C HIS A 461 9.13 -13.10 -4.80
N TYR A 462 10.12 -12.54 -5.50
CA TYR A 462 9.95 -11.28 -6.24
C TYR A 462 10.19 -11.47 -7.73
N ARG A 463 9.59 -10.60 -8.56
CA ARG A 463 9.87 -10.59 -10.00
C ARG A 463 11.12 -9.75 -10.27
N PRO A 464 12.08 -10.24 -11.05
CA PRO A 464 13.23 -9.42 -11.44
C PRO A 464 12.78 -8.22 -12.27
N LEU A 465 13.58 -7.16 -12.24
CA LEU A 465 13.46 -6.06 -13.18
C LEU A 465 13.84 -6.60 -14.56
N ILE A 466 12.87 -6.68 -15.48
CA ILE A 466 13.16 -7.03 -16.87
C ILE A 466 13.77 -5.76 -17.49
N SER A 467 15.04 -5.86 -17.90
CA SER A 467 15.84 -4.76 -18.44
C SER A 467 15.38 -4.27 -19.79
#